data_AF-A0A3D1TK37-F1
#
_entry.id   AF-A0A3D1TK37-F1
#
_cell.length_a   1.000
_cell.length_b   1.000
_cell.length_c   1.000
_cell.angle_alpha   90.00
_cell.angle_beta   90.00
_cell.angle_gamma   90.00
#
_symmetry.space_group_name_H-M   'P 1'
#
loop_
_entity.id
_entity.type
_entity.pdbx_description
1 polymer ?
#
loop_
_entity_poly.entity_id
_entity_poly.type
_entity_poly.pdbx_seq_one_letter_code
_entity_poly.pdbx_strand_id
1 'polypeptide(L)'
;MIDEMNGINESDTWHDAIAVFTEVSASSTEATRPNIFRIAGFPRRETVSSNVLAYFFDPAEGHGLKDLMLKALLRTIHKEDMDVSDVSVSTEASTGKNNRIDILLDLPDISIAIENKVDAGLYNDLADYRSWAAKQSNNDSAIVIVLHPFNNFVLKDHPSAQGLVVEQDLFDVHYDELFSNALGMLGEYSLDADPRAVDLLQQFIDNYSPERKQKKMDNTSTDITQFVSQANGIEQQLVNVRQSFEKYTEAVRSKLQTVHADLISRWAEESPVNGKSVTLADNWEWPKRHKPFDNQYYAQSFKLENPGSSDVDRIITCEFFFNIKFDDGYVVSDPESGSFNTIWYKAYWGGLGTDQKPTVRITNPYNETLDAKLTDSNEDIKKAVEAAVERTLKDNWNI
;
A
#
# COMPACT_ATOMS: atom_id res chain seq x y z
N MET A 1 -20.26 -43.48 5.99
CA MET A 1 -19.63 -42.42 6.81
C MET A 1 -18.15 -42.38 6.46
N ILE A 2 -17.86 -41.86 5.27
CA ILE A 2 -16.56 -41.36 4.82
C ILE A 2 -16.97 -40.21 3.91
N ASP A 3 -16.80 -38.99 4.42
CA ASP A 3 -17.22 -37.77 3.75
C ASP A 3 -16.41 -37.53 2.49
N GLU A 4 -17.14 -37.19 1.43
CA GLU A 4 -16.63 -36.67 0.17
C GLU A 4 -15.82 -35.40 0.44
N MET A 5 -14.56 -35.37 -0.01
CA MET A 5 -13.76 -34.15 -0.09
C MET A 5 -14.32 -33.25 -1.20
N ASN A 6 -15.40 -32.55 -0.90
CA ASN A 6 -15.80 -31.33 -1.60
C ASN A 6 -14.88 -30.19 -1.13
N GLY A 7 -14.18 -29.56 -2.07
CA GLY A 7 -13.59 -28.24 -1.86
C GLY A 7 -12.17 -28.08 -2.33
N ILE A 8 -11.97 -28.03 -3.64
CA ILE A 8 -10.94 -27.16 -4.21
C ILE A 8 -11.68 -26.28 -5.22
N ASN A 9 -12.00 -25.07 -4.79
CA ASN A 9 -12.57 -24.05 -5.66
C ASN A 9 -11.47 -23.64 -6.65
N GLU A 10 -11.77 -23.76 -7.94
CA GLU A 10 -10.81 -23.66 -9.05
C GLU A 10 -10.45 -22.20 -9.44
N SER A 11 -10.61 -21.22 -8.54
CA SER A 11 -10.47 -19.79 -8.88
C SER A 11 -9.42 -18.99 -8.13
N ASP A 12 -8.74 -19.52 -7.12
CA ASP A 12 -7.68 -18.77 -6.43
C ASP A 12 -6.34 -19.06 -7.08
N THR A 13 -6.23 -18.69 -8.37
CA THR A 13 -5.00 -18.91 -9.13
C THR A 13 -3.93 -17.94 -8.66
N TRP A 14 -2.73 -18.44 -8.44
CA TRP A 14 -1.50 -17.69 -8.12
C TRP A 14 -1.27 -16.39 -8.94
N HIS A 15 -1.92 -16.25 -10.10
CA HIS A 15 -1.98 -15.03 -10.88
C HIS A 15 -2.60 -13.84 -10.12
N ASP A 16 -3.62 -14.06 -9.28
CA ASP A 16 -4.25 -13.01 -8.48
C ASP A 16 -3.30 -12.48 -7.39
N ALA A 17 -2.45 -13.35 -6.85
CA ALA A 17 -1.40 -12.96 -5.90
C ALA A 17 -0.28 -12.13 -6.56
N ILE A 18 -0.03 -12.31 -7.87
CA ILE A 18 0.95 -11.52 -8.64
C ILE A 18 0.36 -10.20 -9.15
N ALA A 19 -0.93 -10.17 -9.49
CA ALA A 19 -1.65 -8.94 -9.84
C ALA A 19 -1.61 -7.91 -8.69
N VAL A 20 -1.78 -8.37 -7.45
CA VAL A 20 -1.63 -7.55 -6.24
C VAL A 20 -0.21 -6.97 -6.08
N PHE A 21 0.82 -7.67 -6.56
CA PHE A 21 2.21 -7.22 -6.52
C PHE A 21 2.57 -6.19 -7.60
N THR A 22 1.88 -6.21 -8.74
CA THR A 22 2.20 -5.36 -9.91
C THR A 22 1.46 -4.03 -9.89
N GLU A 23 0.37 -3.91 -9.12
CA GLU A 23 -0.37 -2.65 -8.90
C GLU A 23 0.13 -1.81 -7.71
N VAL A 24 1.28 -2.14 -7.12
CA VAL A 24 1.91 -1.23 -6.14
C VAL A 24 2.56 -0.08 -6.90
N SER A 25 1.74 0.85 -7.39
CA SER A 25 2.22 2.18 -7.71
C SER A 25 2.77 2.73 -6.40
N ALA A 26 4.09 2.96 -6.36
CA ALA A 26 4.72 3.65 -5.25
C ALA A 26 3.90 4.90 -4.97
N SER A 27 3.23 4.91 -3.82
CA SER A 27 2.44 6.03 -3.31
C SER A 27 3.19 7.31 -3.64
N SER A 28 2.56 8.14 -4.46
CA SER A 28 3.05 9.47 -4.78
C SER A 28 3.24 10.19 -3.46
N THR A 29 4.49 10.29 -3.02
CA THR A 29 4.89 11.35 -2.10
C THR A 29 4.55 12.63 -2.86
N GLU A 30 3.36 13.19 -2.63
CA GLU A 30 2.99 14.48 -3.19
C GLU A 30 4.13 15.42 -2.83
N ALA A 31 4.86 15.88 -3.85
CA ALA A 31 5.90 16.87 -3.67
C ALA A 31 5.29 18.00 -2.84
N THR A 32 5.88 18.29 -1.68
CA THR A 32 5.38 19.37 -0.82
C THR A 32 5.21 20.61 -1.66
N ARG A 33 3.95 21.06 -1.83
CA ARG A 33 3.63 22.25 -2.62
C ARG A 33 4.56 23.40 -2.19
N PRO A 34 5.15 24.14 -3.15
CA PRO A 34 6.04 25.24 -2.82
C PRO A 34 5.31 26.26 -1.95
N ASN A 35 6.02 26.78 -0.95
CA ASN A 35 5.49 27.81 -0.05
C ASN A 35 6.48 28.96 0.06
N ILE A 36 6.06 30.14 -0.37
CA ILE A 36 6.93 31.32 -0.55
C ILE A 36 7.56 31.77 0.77
N PHE A 37 6.85 31.66 1.90
CA PHE A 37 7.37 32.04 3.22
C PHE A 37 8.55 31.15 3.64
N ARG A 38 8.48 29.86 3.31
CA ARG A 38 9.56 28.89 3.57
C ARG A 38 10.71 29.08 2.59
N ILE A 39 10.40 29.23 1.30
CA ILE A 39 11.41 29.40 0.23
C ILE A 39 12.19 30.70 0.41
N ALA A 40 11.52 31.78 0.81
CA ALA A 40 12.14 33.08 1.07
C ALA A 40 12.90 33.14 2.41
N GLY A 41 12.84 32.08 3.25
CA GLY A 41 13.56 32.01 4.51
C GLY A 41 12.94 32.78 5.68
N PHE A 42 11.67 33.19 5.59
CA PHE A 42 10.95 33.91 6.65
C PHE A 42 9.64 33.23 7.06
N PRO A 43 9.65 31.93 7.43
CA PRO A 43 8.43 31.15 7.64
C PRO A 43 7.62 31.56 8.88
N ARG A 44 8.18 32.39 9.76
CA ARG A 44 7.55 32.77 11.03
C ARG A 44 7.72 34.25 11.38
N ARG A 45 8.30 35.05 10.47
CA ARG A 45 8.69 36.43 10.79
C ARG A 45 7.45 37.32 10.91
N GLU A 46 7.21 37.88 12.10
CA GLU A 46 6.01 38.68 12.43
C GLU A 46 5.83 39.87 11.49
N THR A 47 6.88 40.67 11.27
CA THR A 47 6.83 41.77 10.28
C THR A 47 6.42 41.32 8.87
N VAL A 48 6.76 40.10 8.45
CA VAL A 48 6.36 39.56 7.13
C VAL A 48 4.90 39.12 7.16
N SER A 49 4.44 38.47 8.23
CA SER A 49 3.02 38.13 8.35
C SER A 49 2.13 39.36 8.50
N SER A 50 2.57 40.39 9.22
CA SER A 50 1.83 41.65 9.34
C SER A 50 1.66 42.34 7.99
N ASN A 51 2.71 42.37 7.15
CA ASN A 51 2.61 42.92 5.80
C ASN A 51 1.65 42.14 4.91
N VAL A 52 1.63 40.80 5.00
CA VAL A 52 0.71 39.99 4.21
C VAL A 52 -0.74 40.12 4.70
N LEU A 53 -0.95 40.16 6.02
CA LEU A 53 -2.26 40.44 6.60
C LEU A 53 -2.76 41.82 6.19
N ALA A 54 -1.92 42.86 6.29
CA ALA A 54 -2.26 44.20 5.85
C ALA A 54 -2.66 44.26 4.38
N TYR A 55 -1.91 43.57 3.50
CA TYR A 55 -2.27 43.45 2.09
C TYR A 55 -3.68 42.87 1.91
N PHE A 56 -4.06 41.83 2.65
CA PHE A 56 -5.40 41.24 2.53
C PHE A 56 -6.50 41.97 3.31
N PHE A 57 -6.14 42.80 4.29
CA PHE A 57 -7.08 43.63 5.01
C PHE A 57 -7.45 44.91 4.24
N ASP A 58 -6.76 45.24 3.15
CA ASP A 58 -7.05 46.43 2.36
C ASP A 58 -7.87 46.07 1.10
N PRO A 59 -9.19 46.35 1.05
CA PRO A 59 -10.00 46.06 -0.14
C PRO A 59 -9.57 46.81 -1.39
N ALA A 60 -8.80 47.91 -1.26
CA ALA A 60 -8.29 48.70 -2.37
C ALA A 60 -7.01 48.11 -2.98
N GLU A 61 -6.38 47.13 -2.31
CA GLU A 61 -5.24 46.41 -2.87
C GLU A 61 -5.63 45.49 -4.04
N GLY A 62 -4.64 45.17 -4.86
CA GLY A 62 -4.81 44.43 -6.12
C GLY A 62 -5.21 42.95 -6.00
N HIS A 63 -5.66 42.47 -4.83
CA HIS A 63 -5.96 41.05 -4.62
C HIS A 63 -7.32 40.58 -5.15
N GLY A 64 -8.28 41.48 -5.33
CA GLY A 64 -9.63 41.13 -5.81
C GLY A 64 -10.50 40.33 -4.82
N LEU A 65 -10.02 40.05 -3.61
CA LEU A 65 -10.77 39.41 -2.52
C LEU A 65 -11.68 40.38 -1.73
N LYS A 66 -11.86 41.61 -2.20
CA LYS A 66 -12.73 42.65 -1.61
C LYS A 66 -12.51 42.75 -0.08
N ASP A 67 -13.58 42.75 0.71
CA ASP A 67 -13.56 42.88 2.17
C ASP A 67 -13.52 41.53 2.93
N LEU A 68 -13.14 40.43 2.27
CA LEU A 68 -13.18 39.07 2.81
C LEU A 68 -12.47 38.95 4.17
N MET A 69 -11.20 39.36 4.24
CA MET A 69 -10.40 39.17 5.46
C MET A 69 -10.82 40.12 6.58
N LEU A 70 -11.26 41.34 6.25
CA LEU A 70 -11.83 42.26 7.23
C LEU A 70 -13.09 41.67 7.87
N LYS A 71 -14.03 41.19 7.05
CA LYS A 71 -15.25 40.55 7.56
C LYS A 71 -14.95 39.28 8.35
N ALA A 72 -13.97 38.49 7.92
CA ALA A 72 -13.53 37.33 8.67
C ALA A 72 -12.99 37.71 10.07
N LEU A 73 -12.19 38.78 10.16
CA LEU A 73 -11.68 39.32 11.42
C LEU A 73 -12.80 39.84 12.32
N LEU A 74 -13.71 40.67 11.76
CA LEU A 74 -14.85 41.24 12.49
C LEU A 74 -15.79 40.15 13.02
N ARG A 75 -15.99 39.08 12.26
CA ARG A 75 -16.76 37.90 12.68
C ARG A 75 -16.12 37.19 13.87
N THR A 76 -14.80 37.08 13.89
CA THR A 76 -14.06 36.46 15.01
C THR A 76 -14.24 37.24 16.33
N ILE A 77 -14.48 38.55 16.26
CA ILE A 77 -14.68 39.39 17.44
C ILE A 77 -16.15 39.81 17.66
N HIS A 78 -17.09 39.18 16.95
CA HIS A 78 -18.53 39.46 17.03
C HIS A 78 -18.92 40.92 16.76
N LYS A 79 -18.32 41.50 15.71
CA LYS A 79 -18.53 42.88 15.24
C LYS A 79 -18.89 42.93 13.74
N GLU A 80 -19.68 41.97 13.26
CA GLU A 80 -20.02 41.82 11.83
C GLU A 80 -20.79 43.00 11.24
N ASP A 81 -21.50 43.77 12.06
CA ASP A 81 -22.31 44.91 11.64
C ASP A 81 -21.49 46.19 11.36
N MET A 82 -20.18 46.18 11.57
CA MET A 82 -19.33 47.36 11.36
C MET A 82 -19.16 47.70 9.88
N ASP A 83 -19.15 49.00 9.57
CA ASP A 83 -18.89 49.49 8.22
C ASP A 83 -17.42 49.28 7.82
N VAL A 84 -17.21 48.61 6.69
CA VAL A 84 -15.89 48.32 6.09
C VAL A 84 -15.72 48.98 4.72
N SER A 85 -16.61 49.93 4.36
CA SER A 85 -16.65 50.54 3.04
C SER A 85 -15.46 51.46 2.73
N ASP A 86 -14.88 52.08 3.76
CA ASP A 86 -13.72 52.98 3.65
C ASP A 86 -12.76 52.71 4.80
N VAL A 87 -11.78 51.85 4.55
CA VAL A 87 -10.78 51.40 5.52
C VAL A 87 -9.40 51.84 5.08
N SER A 88 -8.64 52.42 6.00
CA SER A 88 -7.20 52.62 5.80
C SER A 88 -6.40 51.60 6.58
N VAL A 89 -5.35 51.06 5.95
CA VAL A 89 -4.50 50.02 6.55
C VAL A 89 -3.07 50.54 6.61
N SER A 90 -2.44 50.42 7.77
CA SER A 90 -1.03 50.73 7.95
C SER A 90 -0.33 49.69 8.80
N THR A 91 0.95 49.45 8.53
CA THR A 91 1.79 48.59 9.36
C THR A 91 2.80 49.42 10.13
N GLU A 92 3.25 48.88 11.26
CA GLU A 92 4.35 49.45 12.05
C GLU A 92 4.08 50.91 12.49
N ALA A 93 2.82 51.23 12.79
CA ALA A 93 2.38 52.58 13.16
C ALA A 93 2.95 52.98 14.52
N SER A 94 3.73 54.07 14.54
CA SER A 94 4.44 54.51 15.75
C SER A 94 3.54 55.35 16.66
N THR A 95 3.47 54.98 17.93
CA THR A 95 2.74 55.74 18.95
C THR A 95 3.57 56.92 19.47
N GLY A 96 2.92 57.84 20.19
CA GLY A 96 3.59 58.95 20.87
C GLY A 96 4.60 58.51 21.94
N LYS A 97 4.51 57.28 22.45
CA LYS A 97 5.49 56.68 23.38
C LYS A 97 6.61 55.91 22.67
N ASN A 98 6.68 55.98 21.33
CA ASN A 98 7.61 55.22 20.51
C ASN A 98 7.40 53.68 20.61
N ASN A 99 6.20 53.25 20.98
CA ASN A 99 5.76 51.88 20.73
C ASN A 99 5.28 51.77 19.29
N ARG A 100 4.99 50.55 18.82
CA ARG A 100 4.71 50.30 17.42
C ARG A 100 3.61 49.27 17.24
N ILE A 101 2.49 49.70 16.69
CA ILE A 101 1.35 48.85 16.37
C ILE A 101 1.68 48.07 15.09
N ASP A 102 1.61 46.74 15.12
CA ASP A 102 1.98 45.91 13.97
C ASP A 102 1.09 46.16 12.76
N ILE A 103 -0.23 46.24 12.96
CA ILE A 103 -1.21 46.62 11.94
C ILE A 103 -2.26 47.54 12.58
N LEU A 104 -2.54 48.67 11.94
CA LEU A 104 -3.64 49.56 12.29
C LEU A 104 -4.64 49.58 11.15
N LEU A 105 -5.88 49.24 11.46
CA LEU A 105 -7.03 49.40 10.59
C LEU A 105 -7.82 50.61 11.08
N ASP A 106 -8.06 51.59 10.24
CA ASP A 106 -8.95 52.71 10.55
C ASP A 106 -10.20 52.60 9.70
N LEU A 107 -11.30 52.16 10.33
CA LEU A 107 -12.62 52.02 9.73
C LEU A 107 -13.44 53.29 10.02
N PRO A 108 -14.54 53.54 9.30
CA PRO A 108 -15.33 54.76 9.47
C PRO A 108 -15.78 54.99 10.91
N ASP A 109 -16.16 53.90 11.60
CA ASP A 109 -16.72 53.96 12.94
C ASP A 109 -15.70 53.75 14.07
N ILE A 110 -14.57 53.09 13.79
CA ILE A 110 -13.61 52.64 14.80
C ILE A 110 -12.22 52.42 14.22
N SER A 111 -11.16 52.59 15.03
CA SER A 111 -9.86 52.02 14.71
C SER A 111 -9.63 50.68 15.41
N ILE A 112 -8.98 49.74 14.74
CA ILE A 112 -8.57 48.43 15.27
C ILE A 112 -7.04 48.38 15.24
N ALA A 113 -6.42 48.35 16.42
CA ALA A 113 -4.98 48.13 16.55
C ALA A 113 -4.71 46.63 16.74
N ILE A 114 -3.94 46.02 15.86
CA ILE A 114 -3.61 44.60 15.90
C ILE A 114 -2.14 44.44 16.28
N GLU A 115 -1.89 43.69 17.34
CA GLU A 115 -0.56 43.16 17.68
C GLU A 115 -0.50 41.71 17.20
N ASN A 116 0.37 41.44 16.25
CA ASN A 116 0.48 40.15 15.58
C ASN A 116 1.66 39.35 16.15
N LYS A 117 1.36 38.29 16.90
CA LYS A 117 2.37 37.43 17.52
C LYS A 117 2.42 36.07 16.85
N VAL A 118 3.61 35.62 16.48
CA VAL A 118 3.83 34.30 15.87
C VAL A 118 4.79 33.47 16.72
N ASP A 119 5.91 34.08 17.11
CA ASP A 119 6.98 33.46 17.89
C ASP A 119 7.21 34.20 19.21
N ALA A 120 7.09 35.54 19.20
CA ALA A 120 7.42 36.35 20.35
C ALA A 120 6.31 36.29 21.41
N GLY A 121 6.72 36.39 22.67
CA GLY A 121 5.80 36.66 23.77
C GLY A 121 5.19 38.06 23.64
N LEU A 122 4.08 38.28 24.33
CA LEU A 122 3.46 39.60 24.44
C LEU A 122 4.16 40.41 25.54
N TYR A 123 4.61 41.62 25.22
CA TYR A 123 5.22 42.55 26.20
C TYR A 123 4.88 44.02 25.91
N ASN A 124 3.96 44.24 24.97
CA ASN A 124 3.59 45.55 24.44
C ASN A 124 2.64 46.28 25.40
N ASP A 125 2.62 47.61 25.35
CA ASP A 125 1.66 48.45 26.10
C ASP A 125 0.37 48.59 25.27
N LEU A 126 -0.56 47.64 25.42
CA LEU A 126 -1.79 47.62 24.61
C LEU A 126 -2.73 48.78 24.94
N ALA A 127 -2.68 49.31 26.16
CA ALA A 127 -3.46 50.48 26.55
C ALA A 127 -2.97 51.74 25.82
N ASP A 128 -1.66 51.89 25.60
CA ASP A 128 -1.09 52.92 24.73
C ASP A 128 -1.57 52.77 23.29
N TYR A 129 -1.61 51.54 22.76
CA TYR A 129 -2.12 51.30 21.40
C TYR A 129 -3.56 51.74 21.25
N ARG A 130 -4.46 51.29 22.14
CA ARG A 130 -5.87 51.69 22.13
C ARG A 130 -6.01 53.21 22.19
N SER A 131 -5.30 53.84 23.12
CA SER A 131 -5.38 55.28 23.36
C SER A 131 -4.86 56.11 22.19
N TRP A 132 -3.81 55.62 21.52
CA TRP A 132 -3.26 56.28 20.35
C TRP A 132 -4.15 56.07 19.12
N ALA A 133 -4.62 54.84 18.87
CA ALA A 133 -5.52 54.52 17.76
C ALA A 133 -6.85 55.26 17.85
N ALA A 134 -7.45 55.35 19.05
CA ALA A 134 -8.68 56.11 19.26
C ALA A 134 -8.53 57.57 18.81
N LYS A 135 -7.39 58.22 19.09
CA LYS A 135 -7.14 59.61 18.67
C LYS A 135 -6.95 59.79 17.17
N GLN A 136 -6.64 58.72 16.45
CA GLN A 136 -6.57 58.75 14.98
C GLN A 136 -7.95 58.51 14.35
N SER A 137 -8.81 57.74 15.03
CA SER A 137 -10.17 57.46 14.57
C SER A 137 -11.03 58.73 14.49
N ASN A 138 -12.03 58.71 13.59
CA ASN A 138 -12.99 59.80 13.47
C ASN A 138 -13.92 59.96 14.70
N ASN A 139 -14.06 58.91 15.52
CA ASN A 139 -15.05 58.83 16.60
C ASN A 139 -14.43 58.69 18.00
N ASP A 140 -13.13 58.95 18.15
CA ASP A 140 -12.38 58.72 19.40
C ASP A 140 -12.57 57.29 19.98
N SER A 141 -12.73 56.29 19.10
CA SER A 141 -13.05 54.91 19.45
C SER A 141 -12.04 53.95 18.85
N ALA A 142 -11.52 53.04 19.69
CA ALA A 142 -10.65 51.98 19.24
C ALA A 142 -10.77 50.71 20.08
N ILE A 143 -10.43 49.59 19.45
CA ILE A 143 -10.21 48.29 20.07
C ILE A 143 -8.81 47.77 19.74
N VAL A 144 -8.34 46.83 20.54
CA VAL A 144 -7.07 46.14 20.32
C VAL A 144 -7.33 44.66 20.10
N ILE A 145 -6.61 44.06 19.14
CA ILE A 145 -6.61 42.63 18.88
C ILE A 145 -5.20 42.10 19.11
N VAL A 146 -5.07 41.02 19.87
CA VAL A 146 -3.86 40.21 19.86
C VAL A 146 -4.12 39.02 18.94
N LEU A 147 -3.43 38.96 17.80
CA LEU A 147 -3.60 37.91 16.80
C LEU A 147 -2.44 36.91 16.89
N HIS A 148 -2.73 35.63 17.17
CA HIS A 148 -1.65 34.65 17.39
C HIS A 148 -2.00 33.18 17.10
N PRO A 149 -1.00 32.29 16.96
CA PRO A 149 -1.20 30.85 16.79
C PRO A 149 -1.06 30.03 18.10
N PHE A 150 -1.07 30.67 19.28
CA PHE A 150 -0.77 30.01 20.56
C PHE A 150 -2.00 29.41 21.23
N ASN A 151 -2.00 28.09 21.51
CA ASN A 151 -3.14 27.43 22.16
C ASN A 151 -3.19 27.56 23.70
N ASN A 152 -2.10 28.04 24.32
CA ASN A 152 -1.95 28.14 25.79
C ASN A 152 -1.67 29.58 26.25
N PHE A 153 -2.27 30.55 25.57
CA PHE A 153 -2.18 31.97 25.91
C PHE A 153 -3.41 32.41 26.71
N VAL A 154 -3.22 33.26 27.71
CA VAL A 154 -4.31 33.81 28.52
C VAL A 154 -4.16 35.32 28.58
N LEU A 155 -5.02 36.03 27.85
CA LEU A 155 -4.94 37.48 27.72
C LEU A 155 -5.46 38.25 28.95
N LYS A 156 -6.51 37.72 29.59
CA LYS A 156 -7.30 38.42 30.63
C LYS A 156 -6.49 38.94 31.83
N ASP A 157 -5.44 38.23 32.23
CA ASP A 157 -4.58 38.59 33.36
C ASP A 157 -3.16 38.96 32.94
N HIS A 158 -2.94 39.17 31.63
CA HIS A 158 -1.61 39.44 31.10
C HIS A 158 -1.18 40.89 31.42
N PRO A 159 0.08 41.15 31.83
CA PRO A 159 0.54 42.51 32.15
C PRO A 159 0.30 43.54 31.04
N SER A 160 0.47 43.14 29.78
CA SER A 160 0.19 43.98 28.60
C SER A 160 -1.28 44.37 28.43
N ALA A 161 -2.23 43.63 29.02
CA ALA A 161 -3.67 43.92 28.96
C ALA A 161 -4.14 44.89 30.05
N GLN A 162 -3.22 45.38 30.90
CA GLN A 162 -3.58 46.24 32.03
C GLN A 162 -4.31 47.52 31.56
N GLY A 163 -5.51 47.73 32.11
CA GLY A 163 -6.34 48.91 31.77
C GLY A 163 -7.31 48.68 30.61
N LEU A 164 -7.35 47.47 30.04
CA LEU A 164 -8.31 47.05 29.02
C LEU A 164 -9.25 45.96 29.57
N VAL A 165 -10.39 45.80 28.92
CA VAL A 165 -11.44 44.82 29.20
C VAL A 165 -11.57 43.86 28.02
N VAL A 166 -11.19 42.59 28.27
CA VAL A 166 -11.31 41.52 27.28
C VAL A 166 -12.76 41.35 26.84
N GLU A 167 -12.97 41.13 25.53
CA GLU A 167 -14.26 41.06 24.82
C GLU A 167 -15.02 42.40 24.71
N GLN A 168 -14.41 43.52 25.09
CA GLN A 168 -14.99 44.86 24.90
C GLN A 168 -14.08 45.76 24.08
N ASP A 169 -12.89 46.04 24.58
CA ASP A 169 -11.88 46.86 23.92
C ASP A 169 -10.55 46.12 23.68
N LEU A 170 -10.46 44.86 24.10
CA LEU A 170 -9.36 43.95 23.84
C LEU A 170 -9.89 42.58 23.43
N PHE A 171 -9.38 42.01 22.33
CA PHE A 171 -9.81 40.70 21.83
C PHE A 171 -8.61 39.78 21.62
N ASP A 172 -8.80 38.52 22.00
CA ASP A 172 -7.81 37.45 21.82
C ASP A 172 -8.19 36.61 20.60
N VAL A 173 -7.42 36.71 19.52
CA VAL A 173 -7.81 36.12 18.23
C VAL A 173 -6.79 35.07 17.79
N HIS A 174 -7.29 33.86 17.53
CA HIS A 174 -6.47 32.79 17.00
C HIS A 174 -6.38 32.87 15.48
N TYR A 175 -5.18 32.62 14.93
CA TYR A 175 -4.96 32.51 13.49
C TYR A 175 -5.93 31.51 12.83
N ASP A 176 -6.13 30.35 13.45
CA ASP A 176 -7.02 29.30 12.91
C ASP A 176 -8.49 29.75 12.85
N GLU A 177 -8.95 30.57 13.79
CA GLU A 177 -10.32 31.09 13.79
C GLU A 177 -10.53 32.12 12.66
N LEU A 178 -9.60 33.08 12.53
CA LEU A 178 -9.59 34.03 11.42
C LEU A 178 -9.59 33.30 10.07
N PHE A 179 -8.74 32.29 9.93
CA PHE A 179 -8.61 31.52 8.69
C PHE A 179 -9.84 30.66 8.41
N SER A 180 -10.45 30.06 9.42
CA SER A 180 -11.69 29.30 9.29
C SER A 180 -12.82 30.19 8.77
N ASN A 181 -12.98 31.38 9.35
CA ASN A 181 -13.98 32.37 8.90
C ASN A 181 -13.72 32.82 7.45
N ALA A 182 -12.46 33.14 7.10
CA ALA A 182 -12.10 33.56 5.75
C ALA A 182 -12.34 32.44 4.71
N LEU A 183 -11.94 31.20 5.01
CA LEU A 183 -12.13 30.06 4.11
C LEU A 183 -13.61 29.70 3.92
N GLY A 184 -14.41 29.84 4.98
CA GLY A 184 -15.87 29.63 4.92
C GLY A 184 -16.58 30.61 3.98
N MET A 185 -16.01 31.79 3.78
CA MET A 185 -16.55 32.84 2.91
C MET A 185 -15.90 32.87 1.52
N LEU A 186 -14.72 32.26 1.35
CA LEU A 186 -13.91 32.35 0.13
C LEU A 186 -14.67 32.02 -1.17
N GLY A 187 -15.64 31.11 -1.12
CA GLY A 187 -16.47 30.75 -2.28
C GLY A 187 -17.16 31.96 -2.92
N GLU A 188 -17.71 32.87 -2.12
CA GLU A 188 -18.42 34.07 -2.59
C GLU A 188 -17.48 35.14 -3.18
N TYR A 189 -16.21 35.10 -2.78
CA TYR A 189 -15.21 36.10 -3.13
C TYR A 189 -14.25 35.65 -4.23
N SER A 190 -14.13 34.34 -4.45
CA SER A 190 -13.10 33.74 -5.31
C SER A 190 -13.33 33.91 -6.82
N LEU A 191 -14.56 34.16 -7.27
CA LEU A 191 -14.89 34.22 -8.70
C LEU A 191 -14.15 35.35 -9.44
N ASP A 192 -13.96 36.49 -8.77
CA ASP A 192 -13.34 37.70 -9.35
C ASP A 192 -11.93 37.98 -8.79
N ALA A 193 -11.41 37.12 -7.91
CA ALA A 193 -10.14 37.34 -7.22
C ALA A 193 -8.92 37.09 -8.14
N ASP A 194 -7.80 37.79 -7.92
CA ASP A 194 -6.54 37.46 -8.60
C ASP A 194 -6.12 36.05 -8.15
N PRO A 195 -5.97 35.07 -9.07
CA PRO A 195 -5.57 33.71 -8.70
C PRO A 195 -4.27 33.64 -7.90
N ARG A 196 -3.33 34.57 -8.13
CA ARG A 196 -2.06 34.64 -7.38
C ARG A 196 -2.28 35.16 -5.97
N ALA A 197 -3.24 36.04 -5.75
CA ALA A 197 -3.60 36.49 -4.41
C ALA A 197 -4.30 35.37 -3.63
N VAL A 198 -5.17 34.60 -4.29
CA VAL A 198 -5.79 33.40 -3.69
C VAL A 198 -4.73 32.36 -3.32
N ASP A 199 -3.78 32.10 -4.21
CA ASP A 199 -2.66 31.19 -3.95
C ASP A 199 -1.77 31.70 -2.79
N LEU A 200 -1.45 32.99 -2.77
CA LEU A 200 -0.70 33.60 -1.66
C LEU A 200 -1.44 33.48 -0.33
N LEU A 201 -2.76 33.69 -0.32
CA LEU A 201 -3.59 33.52 0.89
C LEU A 201 -3.56 32.06 1.36
N GLN A 202 -3.71 31.09 0.45
CA GLN A 202 -3.62 29.67 0.79
C GLN A 202 -2.23 29.32 1.35
N GLN A 203 -1.15 29.80 0.71
CA GLN A 203 0.21 29.61 1.19
C GLN A 203 0.42 30.25 2.56
N PHE A 204 -0.19 31.40 2.83
CA PHE A 204 -0.15 32.06 4.14
C PHE A 204 -0.86 31.23 5.20
N ILE A 205 -2.10 30.79 4.92
CA ILE A 205 -2.89 29.94 5.80
C ILE A 205 -2.14 28.63 6.11
N ASP A 206 -1.64 27.92 5.09
CA ASP A 206 -0.91 26.67 5.28
C ASP A 206 0.41 26.86 6.05
N ASN A 207 0.99 28.06 5.98
CA ASN A 207 2.21 28.38 6.71
C ASN A 207 1.96 28.80 8.17
N TYR A 208 0.84 29.46 8.48
CA TYR A 208 0.60 30.02 9.80
C TYR A 208 -0.45 29.28 10.63
N SER A 209 -1.26 28.39 10.05
CA SER A 209 -2.28 27.57 10.74
C SER A 209 -1.67 26.37 11.50
N PRO A 210 -1.69 26.34 12.85
CA PRO A 210 -1.34 25.16 13.62
C PRO A 210 -2.21 23.94 13.29
N GLU A 211 -3.54 24.10 13.23
CA GLU A 211 -4.47 23.01 12.96
C GLU A 211 -4.19 22.30 11.63
N ARG A 212 -3.98 23.05 10.55
CA ARG A 212 -3.67 22.45 9.23
C ARG A 212 -2.34 21.73 9.23
N LYS A 213 -1.33 22.26 9.93
CA LYS A 213 -0.03 21.58 10.08
C LYS A 213 -0.19 20.26 10.83
N GLN A 214 -0.97 20.26 11.91
CA GLN A 214 -1.25 19.05 12.69
C GLN A 214 -1.99 18.02 11.83
N LYS A 215 -3.08 18.42 11.17
CA LYS A 215 -3.86 17.54 10.28
C LYS A 215 -3.01 16.93 9.16
N LYS A 216 -2.10 17.70 8.57
CA LYS A 216 -1.16 17.19 7.55
C LYS A 216 -0.22 16.12 8.12
N MET A 217 0.27 16.33 9.34
CA MET A 217 1.14 15.38 10.04
C MET A 217 0.37 14.10 10.41
N ASP A 218 -0.87 14.23 10.88
CA ASP A 218 -1.75 13.10 11.22
C ASP A 218 -2.10 12.24 10.00
N ASN A 219 -2.44 12.89 8.87
CA ASN A 219 -2.67 12.20 7.60
C ASN A 219 -1.43 11.43 7.14
N THR A 220 -0.25 12.06 7.20
CA THR A 220 1.02 11.41 6.83
C THR A 220 1.29 10.18 7.72
N SER A 221 0.98 10.26 9.01
CA SER A 221 1.11 9.15 9.95
C SER A 221 0.15 8.00 9.62
N THR A 222 -1.08 8.33 9.21
CA THR A 222 -2.08 7.35 8.77
C THR A 222 -1.63 6.64 7.49
N ASP A 223 -1.10 7.38 6.50
CA ASP A 223 -0.58 6.82 5.25
C ASP A 223 0.58 5.84 5.52
N ILE A 224 1.51 6.21 6.41
CA ILE A 224 2.62 5.33 6.83
C ILE A 224 2.08 4.06 7.49
N THR A 225 1.11 4.19 8.39
CA THR A 225 0.51 3.05 9.09
C THR A 225 -0.20 2.11 8.12
N GLN A 226 -0.95 2.67 7.16
CA GLN A 226 -1.61 1.91 6.12
C GLN A 226 -0.60 1.15 5.25
N PHE A 227 0.48 1.81 4.82
CA PHE A 227 1.56 1.16 4.07
C PHE A 227 2.17 -0.03 4.84
N VAL A 228 2.48 0.14 6.13
CA VAL A 228 3.05 -0.94 6.96
C VAL A 228 2.08 -2.11 7.10
N SER A 229 0.79 -1.84 7.32
CA SER A 229 -0.23 -2.89 7.42
C SER A 229 -0.41 -3.68 6.12
N GLN A 230 -0.36 -3.01 4.98
CA GLN A 230 -0.40 -3.66 3.66
C GLN A 230 0.84 -4.55 3.46
N ALA A 231 2.04 -4.04 3.79
CA ALA A 231 3.28 -4.82 3.70
C ALA A 231 3.24 -6.10 4.56
N ASN A 232 2.74 -5.99 5.80
CA ASN A 232 2.57 -7.14 6.68
C ASN A 232 1.49 -8.13 6.15
N GLY A 233 0.44 -7.62 5.53
CA GLY A 233 -0.58 -8.46 4.86
C GLY A 233 0.02 -9.30 3.73
N ILE A 234 0.91 -8.71 2.92
CA ILE A 234 1.63 -9.41 1.85
C ILE A 234 2.54 -10.51 2.41
N GLU A 235 3.26 -10.24 3.51
CA GLU A 235 4.10 -11.25 4.17
C GLU A 235 3.25 -12.45 4.65
N GLN A 236 2.10 -12.19 5.28
CA GLN A 236 1.22 -13.25 5.74
C GLN A 236 0.63 -14.07 4.57
N GLN A 237 0.31 -13.42 3.44
CA GLN A 237 -0.13 -14.12 2.24
C GLN A 237 0.96 -15.05 1.69
N LEU A 238 2.22 -14.59 1.61
CA LEU A 238 3.36 -15.41 1.20
C LEU A 238 3.56 -16.62 2.12
N VAL A 239 3.45 -16.42 3.44
CA VAL A 239 3.51 -17.51 4.42
C VAL A 239 2.37 -18.52 4.21
N ASN A 240 1.15 -18.04 3.98
CA ASN A 240 -0.02 -18.92 3.76
C ASN A 240 0.11 -19.73 2.46
N VAL A 241 0.58 -19.10 1.37
CA VAL A 241 0.86 -19.79 0.09
C VAL A 241 1.88 -20.90 0.30
N ARG A 242 2.95 -20.61 1.03
CA ARG A 242 3.97 -21.62 1.36
C ARG A 242 3.39 -22.79 2.15
N GLN A 243 2.59 -22.53 3.19
CA GLN A 243 1.98 -23.59 3.99
C GLN A 243 0.99 -24.45 3.19
N SER A 244 0.18 -23.83 2.33
CA SER A 244 -0.73 -24.55 1.43
C SER A 244 0.03 -25.43 0.44
N PHE A 245 1.16 -24.93 -0.08
CA PHE A 245 2.03 -25.71 -0.96
C PHE A 245 2.65 -26.91 -0.22
N GLU A 246 3.20 -26.71 0.97
CA GLU A 246 3.76 -27.78 1.79
C GLU A 246 2.70 -28.90 2.03
N LYS A 247 1.47 -28.53 2.40
CA LYS A 247 0.34 -29.48 2.56
C LYS A 247 0.00 -30.23 1.27
N TYR A 248 -0.03 -29.53 0.13
CA TYR A 248 -0.29 -30.16 -1.17
C TYR A 248 0.79 -31.21 -1.50
N THR A 249 2.07 -30.88 -1.30
CA THR A 249 3.17 -31.82 -1.57
C THR A 249 3.12 -33.06 -0.67
N GLU A 250 2.76 -32.90 0.61
CA GLU A 250 2.57 -34.02 1.54
C GLU A 250 1.41 -34.94 1.10
N ALA A 251 0.28 -34.34 0.69
CA ALA A 251 -0.89 -35.08 0.23
C ALA A 251 -0.59 -35.88 -1.05
N VAL A 252 0.10 -35.27 -2.02
CA VAL A 252 0.53 -35.98 -3.23
C VAL A 252 1.47 -37.12 -2.89
N ARG A 253 2.47 -36.91 -2.01
CA ARG A 253 3.40 -37.97 -1.60
C ARG A 253 2.66 -39.16 -1.00
N SER A 254 1.73 -38.91 -0.08
CA SER A 254 0.90 -39.94 0.56
C SER A 254 0.06 -40.70 -0.48
N LYS A 255 -0.54 -39.98 -1.43
CA LYS A 255 -1.33 -40.56 -2.52
C LYS A 255 -0.49 -41.47 -3.42
N LEU A 256 0.70 -41.02 -3.81
CA LEU A 256 1.62 -41.80 -4.64
C LEU A 256 2.09 -43.07 -3.94
N GLN A 257 2.47 -42.98 -2.68
CA GLN A 257 2.82 -44.15 -1.86
C GLN A 257 1.66 -45.15 -1.80
N THR A 258 0.42 -44.69 -1.72
CA THR A 258 -0.79 -45.53 -1.70
C THR A 258 -1.01 -46.22 -3.05
N VAL A 259 -1.04 -45.46 -4.15
CA VAL A 259 -1.19 -46.00 -5.52
C VAL A 259 -0.10 -47.05 -5.79
N HIS A 260 1.13 -46.74 -5.38
CA HIS A 260 2.26 -47.63 -5.53
C HIS A 260 2.10 -48.93 -4.73
N ALA A 261 1.80 -48.84 -3.43
CA ALA A 261 1.58 -50.03 -2.60
C ALA A 261 0.45 -50.93 -3.16
N ASP A 262 -0.64 -50.33 -3.64
CA ASP A 262 -1.76 -51.05 -4.24
C ASP A 262 -1.36 -51.78 -5.53
N LEU A 263 -0.62 -51.14 -6.43
CA LEU A 263 -0.16 -51.75 -7.69
C LEU A 263 0.77 -52.93 -7.43
N ILE A 264 1.69 -52.79 -6.47
CA ILE A 264 2.58 -53.90 -6.06
C ILE A 264 1.78 -55.08 -5.55
N SER A 265 0.82 -54.83 -4.65
CA SER A 265 -0.02 -55.89 -4.08
C SER A 265 -0.82 -56.59 -5.17
N ARG A 266 -1.44 -55.83 -6.09
CA ARG A 266 -2.22 -56.36 -7.22
C ARG A 266 -1.36 -57.22 -8.15
N TRP A 267 -0.20 -56.72 -8.58
CA TRP A 267 0.66 -57.45 -9.52
C TRP A 267 1.36 -58.68 -8.92
N ALA A 268 1.51 -58.73 -7.60
CA ALA A 268 2.00 -59.93 -6.91
C ALA A 268 0.96 -61.07 -6.90
N GLU A 269 -0.34 -60.74 -6.86
CA GLU A 269 -1.45 -61.69 -6.86
C GLU A 269 -1.90 -62.08 -8.28
N GLU A 270 -2.02 -61.09 -9.16
CA GLU A 270 -2.50 -61.22 -10.53
C GLU A 270 -1.57 -60.48 -11.48
N SER A 271 -0.79 -61.22 -12.28
CA SER A 271 0.08 -60.59 -13.26
C SER A 271 -0.77 -59.82 -14.29
N PRO A 272 -0.45 -58.54 -14.60
CA PRO A 272 -1.16 -57.76 -15.61
C PRO A 272 -0.98 -58.37 -17.02
N VAL A 273 -0.06 -59.32 -17.16
CA VAL A 273 0.14 -60.10 -18.38
C VAL A 273 -0.29 -61.53 -18.11
N ASN A 274 -1.45 -61.88 -18.67
CA ASN A 274 -2.10 -63.17 -18.52
C ASN A 274 -1.10 -64.35 -18.74
N GLY A 275 -0.56 -64.92 -17.66
CA GLY A 275 0.36 -66.05 -17.68
C GLY A 275 1.86 -65.77 -17.85
N LYS A 276 2.35 -64.51 -17.78
CA LYS A 276 3.80 -64.20 -17.74
C LYS A 276 4.22 -63.62 -16.38
N SER A 277 5.37 -64.01 -15.84
CA SER A 277 5.89 -63.45 -14.59
C SER A 277 6.36 -62.02 -14.82
N VAL A 278 5.97 -61.10 -13.94
CA VAL A 278 6.45 -59.72 -13.94
C VAL A 278 7.18 -59.50 -12.61
N THR A 279 8.46 -59.12 -12.66
CA THR A 279 9.26 -58.83 -11.47
C THR A 279 9.34 -57.34 -11.28
N LEU A 280 8.93 -56.88 -10.10
CA LEU A 280 9.06 -55.49 -9.70
C LEU A 280 10.49 -55.19 -9.23
N ALA A 281 11.11 -54.13 -9.72
CA ALA A 281 12.42 -53.69 -9.24
C ALA A 281 12.38 -52.46 -8.30
N ASP A 282 13.57 -52.06 -7.84
CA ASP A 282 13.81 -51.05 -6.80
C ASP A 282 13.10 -49.71 -7.06
N ASN A 283 12.49 -49.18 -6.00
CA ASN A 283 11.92 -47.84 -5.97
C ASN A 283 12.99 -46.79 -5.62
N TRP A 284 12.86 -45.58 -6.13
CA TRP A 284 13.73 -44.47 -5.76
C TRP A 284 13.00 -43.13 -5.87
N GLU A 285 13.37 -42.21 -4.97
CA GLU A 285 12.90 -40.83 -4.95
C GLU A 285 14.06 -39.88 -5.29
N TRP A 286 13.75 -38.77 -5.98
CA TRP A 286 14.75 -37.77 -6.36
C TRP A 286 14.21 -36.35 -6.30
N PRO A 287 14.98 -35.36 -5.81
CA PRO A 287 16.34 -35.48 -5.28
C PRO A 287 16.40 -36.02 -3.84
N LYS A 288 17.47 -36.76 -3.50
CA LYS A 288 17.73 -37.30 -2.14
C LYS A 288 18.02 -36.23 -1.07
N ARG A 289 18.12 -34.94 -1.43
CA ARG A 289 18.42 -33.82 -0.52
C ARG A 289 17.34 -32.76 -0.61
N HIS A 290 16.63 -32.57 0.49
CA HIS A 290 15.64 -31.51 0.66
C HIS A 290 16.35 -30.19 0.95
N LYS A 291 16.29 -29.24 0.00
CA LYS A 291 16.56 -27.84 0.29
C LYS A 291 15.23 -27.08 0.31
N PRO A 292 15.06 -26.11 1.22
CA PRO A 292 13.93 -25.20 1.12
C PRO A 292 14.03 -24.43 -0.22
N PHE A 293 12.92 -24.38 -0.96
CA PHE A 293 12.73 -23.65 -2.23
C PHE A 293 13.30 -24.25 -3.54
N ASP A 294 13.83 -25.48 -3.57
CA ASP A 294 14.18 -26.14 -4.84
C ASP A 294 12.98 -26.90 -5.44
N ASN A 295 12.89 -26.93 -6.78
CA ASN A 295 11.93 -27.72 -7.55
C ASN A 295 11.91 -29.19 -7.05
N GLN A 296 10.82 -29.58 -6.38
CA GLN A 296 10.67 -30.94 -5.87
C GLN A 296 10.14 -31.83 -6.99
N TYR A 297 10.98 -32.76 -7.45
CA TYR A 297 10.51 -33.89 -8.26
C TYR A 297 10.00 -34.97 -7.28
N TYR A 298 8.87 -35.62 -7.55
CA TYR A 298 8.52 -36.89 -6.90
C TYR A 298 8.37 -37.95 -7.96
N ALA A 299 9.50 -38.42 -8.48
CA ALA A 299 9.52 -39.61 -9.30
C ALA A 299 9.35 -40.84 -8.40
N GLN A 300 8.44 -41.75 -8.77
CA GLN A 300 8.42 -43.12 -8.27
C GLN A 300 8.42 -44.04 -9.48
N SER A 301 9.58 -44.62 -9.78
CA SER A 301 9.72 -45.55 -10.89
C SER A 301 9.41 -46.97 -10.44
N PHE A 302 8.54 -47.63 -11.20
CA PHE A 302 8.47 -49.08 -11.21
C PHE A 302 9.47 -49.59 -12.25
N LYS A 303 9.92 -50.82 -12.11
CA LYS A 303 10.57 -51.55 -13.20
C LYS A 303 9.91 -52.91 -13.24
N LEU A 304 9.44 -53.31 -14.42
CA LEU A 304 8.62 -54.50 -14.61
C LEU A 304 9.33 -55.43 -15.59
N GLU A 305 10.05 -56.42 -15.09
CA GLU A 305 10.78 -57.37 -15.92
C GLU A 305 9.90 -58.59 -16.23
N ASN A 306 9.74 -59.02 -17.49
CA ASN A 306 9.16 -60.33 -17.78
C ASN A 306 10.21 -61.35 -18.25
N PRO A 307 10.49 -62.41 -17.46
CA PRO A 307 11.51 -63.40 -17.74
C PRO A 307 11.00 -64.57 -18.61
N GLY A 308 9.86 -64.46 -19.30
CA GLY A 308 9.32 -65.47 -20.23
C GLY A 308 10.18 -65.75 -21.47
N SER A 309 11.42 -65.29 -21.47
CA SER A 309 12.46 -65.51 -22.46
C SER A 309 13.72 -65.85 -21.67
N SER A 310 14.33 -67.02 -21.89
CA SER A 310 15.64 -67.39 -21.31
C SER A 310 16.81 -66.52 -21.82
N ASP A 311 16.49 -65.44 -22.55
CA ASP A 311 17.39 -64.54 -23.25
C ASP A 311 17.37 -63.17 -22.56
N VAL A 312 18.51 -62.78 -22.00
CA VAL A 312 18.72 -61.53 -21.25
C VAL A 312 18.42 -60.29 -22.10
N ASP A 313 18.45 -60.45 -23.44
CA ASP A 313 18.19 -59.44 -24.45
C ASP A 313 16.71 -59.07 -24.65
N ARG A 314 15.78 -59.67 -23.89
CA ARG A 314 14.33 -59.45 -24.03
C ARG A 314 13.63 -58.83 -22.82
N ILE A 315 14.35 -58.20 -21.90
CA ILE A 315 13.75 -57.50 -20.75
C ILE A 315 13.27 -56.11 -21.19
N ILE A 316 12.01 -55.77 -20.90
CA ILE A 316 11.46 -54.42 -21.04
C ILE A 316 11.42 -53.80 -19.64
N THR A 317 11.85 -52.55 -19.49
CA THR A 317 11.64 -51.76 -18.27
C THR A 317 10.65 -50.64 -18.55
N CYS A 318 9.65 -50.51 -17.68
CA CYS A 318 8.59 -49.50 -17.71
C CYS A 318 8.74 -48.56 -16.51
N GLU A 319 9.25 -47.35 -16.70
CA GLU A 319 9.40 -46.34 -15.63
C GLU A 319 8.27 -45.32 -15.66
N PHE A 320 7.76 -45.00 -14.46
CA PHE A 320 6.75 -43.96 -14.26
C PHE A 320 7.33 -42.79 -13.46
N PHE A 321 6.88 -41.57 -13.76
CA PHE A 321 7.27 -40.36 -13.03
C PHE A 321 6.02 -39.54 -12.72
N PHE A 322 5.85 -39.17 -11.47
CA PHE A 322 4.71 -38.39 -11.01
C PHE A 322 5.17 -36.94 -10.79
N ASN A 323 4.80 -36.03 -11.69
CA ASN A 323 5.41 -34.71 -11.76
C ASN A 323 4.61 -33.66 -10.99
N ILE A 324 5.23 -33.06 -9.97
CA ILE A 324 4.70 -31.88 -9.24
C ILE A 324 5.53 -30.62 -9.46
N LYS A 325 6.40 -30.59 -10.47
CA LYS A 325 7.24 -29.42 -10.79
C LYS A 325 6.36 -28.24 -11.20
N PHE A 326 6.60 -27.08 -10.60
CA PHE A 326 6.11 -25.81 -11.10
C PHE A 326 7.02 -25.32 -12.23
N ASP A 327 6.42 -24.90 -13.34
CA ASP A 327 7.13 -24.14 -14.37
C ASP A 327 7.15 -22.67 -13.90
N ASP A 328 8.23 -22.27 -13.24
CA ASP A 328 8.41 -20.90 -12.75
C ASP A 328 9.02 -19.97 -13.82
N GLY A 329 9.24 -20.46 -15.04
CA GLY A 329 9.80 -19.71 -16.16
C GLY A 329 11.27 -19.28 -15.99
N TYR A 330 11.91 -19.54 -14.84
CA TYR A 330 13.31 -19.16 -14.56
C TYR A 330 14.31 -20.28 -14.82
N VAL A 331 13.87 -21.54 -14.81
CA VAL A 331 14.70 -22.69 -15.14
C VAL A 331 14.18 -23.33 -16.42
N VAL A 332 14.91 -23.13 -17.52
CA VAL A 332 14.69 -23.75 -18.83
C VAL A 332 14.31 -25.22 -18.61
N SER A 333 13.01 -25.53 -18.79
CA SER A 333 12.57 -26.91 -18.90
C SER A 333 13.17 -27.44 -20.19
N ASP A 334 14.02 -28.46 -20.09
CA ASP A 334 14.20 -29.32 -21.24
C ASP A 334 12.80 -29.84 -21.59
N PRO A 335 12.24 -29.56 -22.78
CA PRO A 335 10.86 -29.91 -23.14
C PRO A 335 10.58 -31.42 -22.99
N GLU A 336 11.61 -32.26 -22.84
CA GLU A 336 11.49 -33.67 -22.49
C GLU A 336 11.06 -33.97 -21.03
N SER A 337 10.85 -32.96 -20.15
CA SER A 337 10.68 -33.18 -18.69
C SER A 337 9.37 -32.71 -18.03
N GLY A 338 8.39 -32.25 -18.81
CA GLY A 338 6.98 -32.20 -18.39
C GLY A 338 6.49 -31.07 -17.49
N SER A 339 5.16 -31.00 -17.35
CA SER A 339 4.41 -29.94 -16.65
C SER A 339 3.80 -30.38 -15.32
N PHE A 340 3.39 -29.43 -14.49
CA PHE A 340 2.72 -29.65 -13.20
C PHE A 340 1.52 -30.60 -13.31
N ASN A 341 1.35 -31.49 -12.31
CA ASN A 341 0.19 -32.39 -12.17
C ASN A 341 0.06 -33.47 -13.25
N THR A 342 1.17 -33.87 -13.87
CA THR A 342 1.17 -34.89 -14.94
C THR A 342 1.87 -36.16 -14.51
N ILE A 343 1.48 -37.29 -15.12
CA ILE A 343 2.12 -38.58 -14.93
C ILE A 343 2.83 -38.96 -16.22
N TRP A 344 4.09 -39.36 -16.12
CA TRP A 344 4.96 -39.65 -17.24
C TRP A 344 5.30 -41.12 -17.24
N TYR A 345 5.48 -41.64 -18.44
CA TYR A 345 5.76 -43.02 -18.71
C TYR A 345 6.84 -43.12 -19.76
N LYS A 346 7.83 -43.99 -19.53
CA LYS A 346 8.79 -44.37 -20.55
C LYS A 346 9.08 -45.86 -20.48
N ALA A 347 9.33 -46.44 -21.64
CA ALA A 347 9.76 -47.82 -21.73
C ALA A 347 11.03 -47.96 -22.57
N TYR A 348 11.86 -48.94 -22.21
CA TYR A 348 13.10 -49.25 -22.89
C TYR A 348 13.51 -50.71 -22.68
N TRP A 349 14.36 -51.24 -23.55
CA TRP A 349 14.95 -52.58 -23.37
C TRP A 349 16.14 -52.55 -22.39
N GLY A 350 16.26 -53.58 -21.55
CA GLY A 350 17.25 -53.68 -20.48
C GLY A 350 16.81 -52.97 -19.19
N GLY A 351 17.75 -52.63 -18.31
CA GLY A 351 17.48 -52.00 -17.00
C GLY A 351 18.68 -51.95 -16.04
N LEU A 352 18.52 -51.24 -14.92
CA LEU A 352 19.51 -51.22 -13.83
C LEU A 352 19.76 -52.66 -13.34
N GLY A 353 21.02 -53.10 -13.32
CA GLY A 353 21.39 -54.47 -12.93
C GLY A 353 21.31 -55.53 -14.05
N THR A 354 21.00 -55.15 -15.30
CA THR A 354 21.06 -56.03 -16.47
C THR A 354 22.32 -55.77 -17.30
N ASP A 355 22.80 -56.76 -18.07
CA ASP A 355 23.98 -56.61 -18.94
C ASP A 355 23.73 -55.62 -20.11
N GLN A 356 22.46 -55.36 -20.43
CA GLN A 356 22.03 -54.45 -21.49
C GLN A 356 21.92 -53.00 -20.99
N LYS A 357 22.62 -52.07 -21.67
CA LYS A 357 22.51 -50.63 -21.37
C LYS A 357 21.14 -50.10 -21.82
N PRO A 358 20.50 -49.16 -21.09
CA PRO A 358 19.14 -48.64 -21.33
C PRO A 358 18.99 -47.77 -22.60
N THR A 359 19.79 -48.02 -23.62
CA THR A 359 19.93 -47.17 -24.81
C THR A 359 18.92 -47.47 -25.92
N VAL A 360 18.13 -48.55 -25.82
CA VAL A 360 17.11 -48.90 -26.82
C VAL A 360 15.74 -48.50 -26.30
N ARG A 361 15.24 -47.36 -26.79
CA ARG A 361 13.96 -46.75 -26.40
C ARG A 361 12.79 -47.50 -27.05
N ILE A 362 11.70 -47.69 -26.31
CA ILE A 362 10.45 -48.30 -26.80
C ILE A 362 9.38 -47.24 -27.03
N THR A 363 9.19 -46.33 -26.08
CA THR A 363 8.27 -45.20 -26.21
C THR A 363 8.79 -44.16 -27.20
N ASN A 364 7.88 -43.53 -27.97
CA ASN A 364 8.20 -42.46 -28.92
C ASN A 364 7.07 -41.42 -28.97
N PRO A 365 7.20 -40.25 -28.31
CA PRO A 365 8.41 -39.70 -27.67
C PRO A 365 8.91 -40.55 -26.50
N TYR A 366 10.20 -40.47 -26.16
CA TYR A 366 10.77 -41.33 -25.12
C TYR A 366 10.06 -41.16 -23.78
N ASN A 367 9.66 -39.94 -23.46
CA ASN A 367 8.83 -39.64 -22.31
C ASN A 367 7.40 -39.33 -22.80
N GLU A 368 6.46 -40.21 -22.51
CA GLU A 368 5.04 -40.03 -22.83
C GLU A 368 4.28 -39.56 -21.61
N THR A 369 3.34 -38.63 -21.79
CA THR A 369 2.41 -38.25 -20.73
C THR A 369 1.24 -39.23 -20.73
N LEU A 370 0.96 -39.83 -19.57
CA LEU A 370 -0.23 -40.66 -19.39
C LEU A 370 -1.49 -39.78 -19.41
N ASP A 371 -2.58 -40.36 -19.89
CA ASP A 371 -3.93 -39.78 -19.80
C ASP A 371 -4.50 -39.95 -18.37
N ALA A 372 -3.73 -39.49 -17.38
CA ALA A 372 -4.09 -39.43 -15.97
C ALA A 372 -3.27 -38.33 -15.28
N LYS A 373 -3.91 -37.63 -14.36
CA LYS A 373 -3.33 -36.55 -13.54
C LYS A 373 -3.20 -36.99 -12.09
N LEU A 374 -2.32 -36.33 -11.32
CA LEU A 374 -2.17 -36.61 -9.88
C LEU A 374 -3.43 -36.27 -9.09
N THR A 375 -4.30 -35.42 -9.64
CA THR A 375 -5.61 -35.08 -9.10
C THR A 375 -6.67 -36.16 -9.31
N ASP A 376 -6.49 -37.08 -10.26
CA ASP A 376 -7.48 -38.10 -10.60
C ASP A 376 -7.58 -39.18 -9.51
N SER A 377 -8.64 -39.99 -9.51
CA SER A 377 -8.81 -40.99 -8.45
C SER A 377 -7.65 -42.02 -8.44
N ASN A 378 -7.37 -42.63 -7.29
CA ASN A 378 -6.33 -43.67 -7.20
C ASN A 378 -6.61 -44.81 -8.19
N GLU A 379 -7.87 -45.17 -8.42
CA GLU A 379 -8.22 -46.21 -9.40
C GLU A 379 -7.97 -45.79 -10.85
N ASP A 380 -8.23 -44.52 -11.20
CA ASP A 380 -8.01 -44.04 -12.57
C ASP A 380 -6.51 -43.98 -12.88
N ILE A 381 -5.70 -43.52 -11.92
CA ILE A 381 -4.23 -43.54 -12.03
C ILE A 381 -3.74 -44.99 -12.21
N LYS A 382 -4.23 -45.93 -11.40
CA LYS A 382 -3.86 -47.35 -11.51
C LYS A 382 -4.22 -47.93 -12.87
N LYS A 383 -5.44 -47.70 -13.36
CA LYS A 383 -5.88 -48.14 -14.70
C LYS A 383 -5.03 -47.55 -15.81
N ALA A 384 -4.66 -46.27 -15.72
CA ALA A 384 -3.80 -45.63 -16.72
C ALA A 384 -2.40 -46.24 -16.76
N VAL A 385 -1.83 -46.53 -15.58
CA VAL A 385 -0.54 -47.24 -15.46
C VAL A 385 -0.64 -48.64 -16.06
N GLU A 386 -1.65 -49.43 -15.68
CA GLU A 386 -1.89 -50.78 -16.19
C GLU A 386 -2.08 -50.79 -17.72
N ALA A 387 -2.90 -49.88 -18.25
CA ALA A 387 -3.14 -49.75 -19.68
C ALA A 387 -1.86 -49.38 -20.47
N ALA A 388 -0.99 -48.55 -19.90
CA ALA A 388 0.30 -48.20 -20.51
C ALA A 388 1.25 -49.41 -20.53
N VAL A 389 1.32 -50.16 -19.43
CA VAL A 389 2.10 -51.41 -19.37
C VAL A 389 1.58 -52.42 -20.38
N GLU A 390 0.28 -52.70 -20.39
CA GLU A 390 -0.32 -53.66 -21.32
C GLU A 390 -0.02 -53.32 -22.79
N ARG A 391 -0.18 -52.05 -23.16
CA ARG A 391 0.07 -51.56 -24.52
C ARG A 391 1.52 -51.82 -24.93
N THR A 392 2.46 -51.39 -24.10
CA THR A 392 3.90 -51.56 -24.37
C THR A 392 4.27 -53.03 -24.51
N LEU A 393 3.72 -53.89 -23.66
CA LEU A 393 4.04 -55.32 -23.70
C LEU A 393 3.40 -56.02 -24.91
N LYS A 394 2.15 -55.68 -25.29
CA LYS A 394 1.48 -56.20 -26.50
C LYS A 394 2.26 -55.83 -27.77
N ASP A 395 2.61 -54.55 -27.91
CA ASP A 395 3.27 -54.01 -29.12
C ASP A 395 4.68 -54.57 -29.34
N ASN A 396 5.38 -54.95 -28.26
CA ASN A 396 6.81 -55.35 -28.33
C ASN A 396 7.05 -56.85 -28.18
N TRP A 397 6.09 -57.62 -27.65
CA TRP A 397 6.24 -59.06 -27.42
C TRP A 397 5.25 -59.95 -28.19
N ASN A 398 4.45 -59.40 -29.11
CA ASN A 398 3.43 -60.14 -29.86
C ASN A 398 2.54 -61.00 -28.94
N ILE A 399 1.96 -60.36 -27.91
CA ILE A 399 1.03 -60.99 -26.94
C ILE A 399 -0.40 -60.63 -27.31
#